data_AF-A0A1W1CEN5-F1
#
_entry.id   AF-A0A1W1CEN5-F1
#
_cell.length_a   1.000
_cell.length_b   1.000
_cell.length_c   1.000
_cell.angle_alpha   90.00
_cell.angle_beta   90.00
_cell.angle_gamma   90.00
#
_symmetry.space_group_name_H-M   'P 1'
#
loop_
_entity.id
_entity.type
_entity.pdbx_description
1 polymer ?
#
loop_
_entity_poly.entity_id
_entity_poly.type
_entity_poly.pdbx_seq_one_letter_code
_entity_poly.pdbx_strand_id
1 'polypeptide(L)'
;MSEVDIENVLDRLEKISALKRRYGSIEEALEYVELKKEELKGYENIEQDKTLLESFLQMEYSELIILANRISNNRKKHALILEKSLKEYLNELKLPPISFIFTKISLDILGEDFVSIDLNGSNAETLSGGEFNRVRLALMVVALSGVRDGGVLILDEIEKIDEIARIIAGEKMNMEALSFAKKLLS
;
A
#
# COMPACT_ATOMS: atom_id res chain seq x y z
N MET A 1 -59.80 12.33 -56.44
CA MET A 1 -59.60 11.12 -55.61
C MET A 1 -58.16 10.71 -55.83
N SER A 2 -57.31 10.86 -54.82
CA SER A 2 -55.89 10.48 -54.91
C SER A 2 -55.80 8.99 -55.25
N GLU A 3 -55.09 8.66 -56.33
CA GLU A 3 -54.71 7.27 -56.66
C GLU A 3 -54.04 6.67 -55.43
N VAL A 4 -54.69 5.68 -54.83
CA VAL A 4 -54.12 4.91 -53.74
C VAL A 4 -53.01 4.07 -54.36
N ASP A 5 -51.77 4.28 -53.92
CA ASP A 5 -50.61 3.49 -54.32
C ASP A 5 -50.79 2.04 -53.82
N ILE A 6 -51.36 1.19 -54.69
CA ILE A 6 -51.74 -0.19 -54.39
C ILE A 6 -50.51 -1.01 -54.00
N GLU A 7 -49.37 -0.72 -54.63
CA GLU A 7 -48.13 -1.45 -54.39
C GLU A 7 -47.63 -1.19 -52.98
N ASN A 8 -47.61 0.08 -52.54
CA ASN A 8 -47.28 0.43 -51.15
C ASN A 8 -48.23 -0.22 -50.13
N VAL A 9 -49.53 -0.28 -50.42
CA VAL A 9 -50.52 -0.91 -49.53
C VAL A 9 -50.28 -2.41 -49.40
N LEU A 10 -50.00 -3.12 -50.49
CA LEU A 10 -49.66 -4.54 -50.50
C LEU A 10 -48.37 -4.82 -49.73
N ASP A 11 -47.34 -3.99 -49.95
CA ASP A 11 -46.04 -4.08 -49.28
C ASP A 11 -46.18 -3.91 -47.75
N ARG A 12 -47.08 -3.03 -47.32
CA ARG A 12 -47.42 -2.83 -45.90
C ARG A 12 -48.15 -4.03 -45.31
N LEU A 13 -49.12 -4.59 -46.04
CA LEU A 13 -49.87 -5.78 -45.62
C LEU A 13 -48.96 -7.00 -45.46
N GLU A 14 -47.97 -7.17 -46.34
CA GLU A 14 -46.99 -8.24 -46.24
C GLU A 14 -46.12 -8.10 -44.98
N LYS A 15 -45.62 -6.88 -44.70
CA LYS A 15 -44.85 -6.57 -43.48
C LYS A 15 -45.65 -6.85 -42.20
N ILE A 16 -46.93 -6.44 -42.16
CA ILE A 16 -47.82 -6.72 -41.03
C ILE A 16 -48.08 -8.22 -40.89
N SER A 17 -48.28 -8.93 -42.00
CA SER A 17 -48.49 -10.38 -41.98
C SER A 17 -47.26 -11.15 -41.51
N ALA A 18 -46.05 -10.68 -41.83
CA ALA A 18 -44.80 -11.24 -41.32
C ALA A 18 -44.68 -11.03 -39.79
N LEU A 19 -45.04 -9.86 -39.28
CA LEU A 19 -45.06 -9.58 -37.84
C LEU A 19 -46.09 -10.44 -37.11
N LYS A 20 -47.29 -10.56 -37.67
CA LYS A 20 -48.36 -11.41 -37.11
C LYS A 20 -47.96 -12.88 -37.07
N ARG A 21 -47.23 -13.40 -38.07
CA ARG A 21 -46.69 -14.77 -38.04
C ARG A 21 -45.65 -14.98 -36.93
N ARG A 22 -44.86 -13.95 -36.61
CA ARG A 22 -43.77 -14.04 -35.63
C ARG A 22 -44.24 -13.86 -34.19
N TYR A 23 -45.26 -13.04 -33.97
CA TYR A 23 -45.72 -12.64 -32.65
C TYR A 23 -47.17 -13.03 -32.33
N GLY A 24 -47.88 -13.67 -33.27
CA GLY A 24 -49.27 -14.16 -33.11
C GLY A 24 -50.31 -13.14 -33.60
N SER A 25 -50.29 -11.95 -33.02
CA SER A 25 -51.20 -10.84 -33.32
C SER A 25 -50.45 -9.51 -33.44
N ILE A 26 -51.16 -8.47 -33.90
CA ILE A 26 -50.58 -7.12 -33.96
C ILE A 26 -50.45 -6.56 -32.54
N GLU A 27 -51.43 -6.88 -31.69
CA GLU A 27 -51.50 -6.52 -30.28
C GLU A 27 -50.31 -7.12 -29.52
N GLU A 28 -50.06 -8.43 -29.63
CA GLU A 28 -48.91 -9.10 -29.01
C GLU A 28 -47.57 -8.57 -29.54
N ALA A 29 -47.49 -8.22 -30.84
CA ALA A 29 -46.29 -7.61 -31.40
C ALA A 29 -46.00 -6.23 -30.79
N LEU A 30 -47.03 -5.43 -30.51
CA LEU A 30 -46.90 -4.12 -29.87
C LEU A 30 -46.54 -4.26 -28.39
N GLU A 31 -47.15 -5.19 -27.66
CA GLU A 31 -46.79 -5.50 -26.27
C GLU A 31 -45.32 -5.94 -26.15
N TYR A 32 -44.85 -6.80 -27.07
CA TYR A 32 -43.46 -7.23 -27.11
C TYR A 32 -42.48 -6.07 -27.35
N VAL A 33 -42.86 -5.10 -28.20
CA VAL A 33 -42.05 -3.90 -28.43
C VAL A 33 -41.96 -3.04 -27.16
N GLU A 34 -43.06 -2.84 -26.43
CA GLU A 34 -43.04 -2.08 -25.19
C GLU A 34 -42.20 -2.77 -24.11
N LEU A 35 -42.33 -4.10 -23.95
CA LEU A 35 -41.46 -4.88 -23.06
C LEU A 35 -39.98 -4.67 -23.39
N LYS A 36 -39.60 -4.76 -24.68
CA LYS A 36 -38.21 -4.57 -25.11
C LYS A 36 -37.71 -3.15 -24.94
N LYS A 37 -38.58 -2.14 -25.04
CA LYS A 37 -38.23 -0.76 -24.73
C LYS A 37 -37.96 -0.56 -23.24
N GLU A 38 -38.75 -1.19 -22.36
CA GLU A 38 -38.49 -1.14 -20.92
C GLU A 38 -37.18 -1.85 -20.54
N GLU A 39 -36.93 -3.04 -21.10
CA GLU A 39 -35.65 -3.73 -20.93
C GLU A 39 -34.47 -2.88 -21.40
N LEU A 40 -34.58 -2.26 -22.59
CA LEU A 40 -33.54 -1.39 -23.14
C LEU A 40 -33.25 -0.19 -22.25
N LYS A 41 -34.29 0.50 -21.77
CA LYS A 41 -34.13 1.59 -20.79
C LYS A 41 -33.44 1.10 -19.52
N GLY A 42 -33.75 -0.11 -19.06
CA GLY A 42 -33.07 -0.75 -17.94
C GLY A 42 -31.56 -0.89 -18.17
N TYR A 43 -31.15 -1.39 -19.35
CA TYR A 43 -29.74 -1.51 -19.70
C TYR A 43 -29.03 -0.16 -19.85
N GLU A 44 -29.67 0.83 -20.48
CA GLU A 44 -29.13 2.18 -20.64
C GLU A 44 -28.85 2.83 -19.28
N ASN A 45 -29.77 2.69 -18.31
CA ASN A 45 -29.57 3.20 -16.95
C ASN A 45 -28.39 2.52 -16.26
N ILE A 46 -28.26 1.19 -16.36
CA ILE A 46 -27.15 0.43 -15.76
C ILE A 46 -25.79 0.86 -16.36
N GLU A 47 -25.74 1.09 -17.67
CA GLU A 47 -24.51 1.54 -18.35
C GLU A 47 -24.10 2.96 -17.93
N GLN A 48 -25.08 3.85 -17.76
CA GLN A 48 -24.86 5.19 -17.22
C GLN A 48 -24.37 5.14 -15.77
N ASP A 49 -25.03 4.37 -14.91
CA ASP A 49 -24.64 4.21 -13.49
C ASP A 49 -23.23 3.64 -13.35
N LYS A 50 -22.87 2.66 -14.19
CA LYS A 50 -21.53 2.09 -14.23
C LYS A 50 -20.49 3.15 -14.57
N THR A 51 -20.75 3.97 -15.60
CA THR A 51 -19.83 5.03 -16.04
C THR A 51 -19.64 6.08 -14.95
N LEU A 52 -20.71 6.45 -14.24
CA LEU A 52 -20.62 7.35 -13.08
C LEU A 52 -19.76 6.75 -11.97
N LEU A 53 -19.97 5.48 -11.64
CA LEU A 53 -19.20 4.79 -10.60
C LEU A 53 -17.72 4.66 -10.95
N GLU A 54 -17.39 4.37 -12.21
CA GLU A 54 -16.00 4.34 -12.71
C GLU A 54 -15.34 5.72 -12.59
N SER A 55 -16.06 6.80 -12.94
CA SER A 55 -15.56 8.16 -12.78
C SER A 55 -15.29 8.52 -11.31
N PHE A 56 -16.20 8.14 -10.42
CA PHE A 56 -16.06 8.37 -8.99
C PHE A 56 -14.86 7.61 -8.43
N LEU A 57 -14.72 6.32 -8.77
CA LEU A 57 -13.57 5.51 -8.37
C LEU A 57 -12.25 6.12 -8.84
N GLN A 58 -12.22 6.65 -10.07
CA GLN A 58 -11.03 7.32 -10.60
C GLN A 58 -10.70 8.61 -9.81
N MET A 59 -11.71 9.40 -9.45
CA MET A 59 -11.54 10.61 -8.63
C MET A 59 -10.99 10.24 -7.25
N GLU A 60 -11.61 9.29 -6.56
CA GLU A 60 -11.17 8.81 -5.24
C GLU A 60 -9.74 8.25 -5.29
N TYR A 61 -9.41 7.48 -6.33
CA TYR A 61 -8.05 6.96 -6.52
C TYR A 61 -7.03 8.09 -6.72
N SER A 62 -7.40 9.15 -7.44
CA SER A 62 -6.53 10.31 -7.62
C SER A 62 -6.25 11.04 -6.31
N GLU A 63 -7.26 11.21 -5.45
CA GLU A 63 -7.11 11.79 -4.12
C GLU A 63 -6.23 10.92 -3.23
N LEU A 64 -6.43 9.61 -3.26
CA LEU A 64 -5.63 8.64 -2.53
C LEU A 64 -4.14 8.74 -2.89
N ILE A 65 -3.81 8.87 -4.18
CA ILE A 65 -2.43 9.05 -4.65
C ILE A 65 -1.85 10.39 -4.16
N ILE A 66 -2.63 11.47 -4.15
CA ILE A 66 -2.18 12.77 -3.63
C ILE A 66 -1.83 12.64 -2.14
N LEU A 67 -2.67 11.98 -1.35
CA LEU A 67 -2.44 11.74 0.08
C LEU A 67 -1.21 10.86 0.31
N ALA A 68 -1.05 9.78 -0.46
CA ALA A 68 0.12 8.90 -0.39
C ALA A 68 1.43 9.64 -0.67
N ASN A 69 1.47 10.47 -1.72
CA ASN A 69 2.62 11.32 -2.02
C ASN A 69 2.91 12.32 -0.89
N ARG A 70 1.88 12.91 -0.28
CA ARG A 70 2.04 13.81 0.86
C ARG A 70 2.65 13.11 2.06
N ILE A 71 2.25 11.87 2.34
CA ILE A 71 2.86 11.03 3.38
C ILE A 71 4.34 10.76 3.04
N SER A 72 4.63 10.33 1.80
CA SER A 72 5.99 10.06 1.32
C SER A 72 6.92 11.25 1.51
N ASN A 73 6.49 12.44 1.08
CA ASN A 73 7.26 13.67 1.22
C ASN A 73 7.51 14.04 2.69
N ASN A 74 6.51 13.87 3.56
CA ASN A 74 6.68 14.10 4.99
C ASN A 74 7.65 13.10 5.62
N ARG A 75 7.59 11.82 5.25
CA ARG A 75 8.52 10.79 5.73
C ARG A 75 9.95 11.12 5.33
N LYS A 76 10.20 11.43 4.05
CA LYS A 76 11.52 11.82 3.54
C LYS A 76 12.09 13.04 4.28
N LYS A 77 11.24 14.05 4.52
CA LYS A 77 11.64 15.25 5.29
C LYS A 77 12.05 14.89 6.72
N HIS A 78 11.26 14.06 7.42
CA HIS A 78 11.55 13.70 8.81
C HIS A 78 12.68 12.68 8.94
N ALA A 79 12.89 11.83 7.93
CA ALA A 79 14.03 10.93 7.85
C ALA A 79 15.36 11.69 7.94
N LEU A 80 15.51 12.80 7.20
CA LEU A 80 16.70 13.65 7.27
C LEU A 80 16.94 14.25 8.67
N ILE A 81 15.85 14.61 9.38
CA ILE A 81 15.92 15.11 10.75
C ILE A 81 16.38 14.00 11.69
N LEU A 82 15.84 12.79 11.50
CA LEU A 82 16.18 11.61 12.28
C LEU A 82 17.64 11.17 12.04
N GLU A 83 18.11 11.14 10.80
CA GLU A 83 19.51 10.87 10.44
C GLU A 83 20.47 11.82 11.16
N LYS A 84 20.15 13.12 11.15
CA LYS A 84 20.96 14.13 11.84
C LYS A 84 21.00 13.89 13.35
N SER A 85 19.86 13.53 13.95
CA SER A 85 19.76 13.27 15.39
C SER A 85 20.49 11.98 15.79
N LEU A 86 20.46 10.96 14.93
CA LEU A 86 21.15 9.69 15.17
C LEU A 86 22.65 9.77 14.98
N LYS A 87 23.13 10.66 14.10
CA LYS A 87 24.54 10.78 13.75
C LYS A 87 25.46 10.91 14.97
N GLU A 88 25.07 11.70 15.96
CA GLU A 88 25.86 11.91 17.18
C GLU A 88 26.00 10.60 17.98
N TYR A 89 24.88 9.93 18.27
CA TYR A 89 24.86 8.65 18.99
C TYR A 89 25.57 7.52 18.23
N LEU A 90 25.38 7.44 16.92
CA LEU A 90 26.03 6.41 16.10
C LEU A 90 27.55 6.57 16.10
N ASN A 91 28.06 7.81 16.03
CA ASN A 91 29.49 8.08 16.13
C ASN A 91 30.04 7.65 17.49
N GLU A 92 29.34 7.93 18.60
CA GLU A 92 29.73 7.47 19.94
C GLU A 92 29.77 5.94 20.04
N LEU A 93 28.83 5.27 19.36
CA LEU A 93 28.75 3.82 19.26
C LEU A 93 29.71 3.20 18.23
N LYS A 94 30.64 3.99 17.67
CA LYS A 94 31.64 3.59 16.65
C LYS A 94 30.98 3.00 15.40
N LEU A 95 29.80 3.48 15.03
CA LEU A 95 29.06 3.10 13.84
C LEU A 95 29.09 4.22 12.78
N PRO A 96 29.06 3.88 11.49
CA PRO A 96 28.87 4.87 10.45
C PRO A 96 27.48 5.53 10.56
N PRO A 97 27.30 6.74 10.01
CA PRO A 97 25.99 7.37 9.94
C PRO A 97 25.04 6.51 9.08
N ILE A 98 23.77 6.48 9.47
CA ILE A 98 22.73 5.82 8.70
C ILE A 98 22.12 6.77 7.66
N SER A 99 21.59 6.20 6.58
CA SER A 99 20.72 6.88 5.63
C SER A 99 19.46 6.05 5.37
N PHE A 100 18.31 6.71 5.22
CA PHE A 100 17.05 6.06 4.86
C PHE A 100 16.86 6.08 3.34
N ILE A 101 16.70 4.91 2.74
CA ILE A 101 16.45 4.75 1.32
C ILE A 101 14.96 4.50 1.12
N PHE A 102 14.33 5.31 0.27
CA PHE A 102 12.91 5.23 -0.06
C PHE A 102 12.74 4.66 -1.47
N THR A 103 12.13 3.48 -1.56
CA THR A 103 11.80 2.83 -2.83
C THR A 103 10.30 2.92 -3.04
N LYS A 104 9.86 3.45 -4.19
CA LYS A 104 8.44 3.54 -4.51
C LYS A 104 7.87 2.15 -4.79
N ILE A 105 6.75 1.82 -4.14
CA ILE A 105 6.04 0.55 -4.30
C ILE A 105 4.58 0.80 -4.72
N SER A 106 3.88 -0.29 -5.08
CA SER A 106 2.42 -0.24 -5.22
C SER A 106 1.79 0.20 -3.90
N LEU A 107 0.75 1.02 -3.98
CA LEU A 107 0.06 1.52 -2.81
C LEU A 107 -0.44 0.36 -1.92
N ASP A 108 -0.09 0.42 -0.64
CA ASP A 108 -0.56 -0.48 0.40
C ASP A 108 -1.17 0.31 1.58
N ILE A 109 -1.49 -0.40 2.67
CA ILE A 109 -2.08 0.22 3.86
C ILE A 109 -1.16 1.25 4.53
N LEU A 110 0.15 1.19 4.27
CA LEU A 110 1.17 2.07 4.80
C LEU A 110 1.56 3.18 3.81
N GLY A 111 1.11 3.13 2.57
CA GLY A 111 1.36 4.14 1.55
C GLY A 111 2.12 3.58 0.35
N GLU A 112 2.97 4.40 -0.27
CA GLU A 112 3.67 4.05 -1.52
C GLU A 112 5.19 3.96 -1.37
N ASP A 113 5.70 3.91 -0.15
CA ASP A 113 7.14 3.82 0.12
C ASP A 113 7.47 2.54 0.87
N PHE A 114 8.45 1.81 0.34
CA PHE A 114 9.26 0.87 1.10
C PHE A 114 10.50 1.59 1.63
N VAL A 115 10.76 1.50 2.94
CA VAL A 115 11.88 2.19 3.59
C VAL A 115 12.91 1.18 4.04
N SER A 116 14.15 1.34 3.59
CA SER A 116 15.30 0.57 4.07
C SER A 116 16.37 1.49 4.68
N ILE A 117 17.30 0.90 5.43
CA ILE A 117 18.41 1.60 6.07
C ILE A 117 19.70 1.17 5.39
N ASP A 118 20.53 2.14 5.03
CA ASP A 118 21.91 1.95 4.61
C ASP A 118 22.89 2.55 5.63
N LEU A 119 23.90 1.77 5.97
CA LEU A 119 25.01 2.10 6.85
C LEU A 119 26.30 2.09 6.02
N ASN A 120 26.44 3.02 5.09
CA ASN A 120 27.64 3.19 4.26
C ASN A 120 27.99 1.92 3.46
N GLY A 121 26.98 1.31 2.83
CA GLY A 121 27.12 0.10 2.00
C GLY A 121 26.73 -1.22 2.68
N SER A 122 26.39 -1.19 3.98
CA SER A 122 25.76 -2.32 4.68
C SER A 122 24.29 -2.02 4.90
N ASN A 123 23.41 -2.95 4.55
CA ASN A 123 21.97 -2.81 4.80
C ASN A 123 21.62 -3.42 6.17
N ALA A 124 20.41 -3.17 6.67
CA ALA A 124 19.95 -3.71 7.95
C ALA A 124 20.03 -5.25 8.04
N GLU A 125 19.92 -5.96 6.91
CA GLU A 125 19.95 -7.42 6.83
C GLU A 125 21.37 -8.00 6.88
N THR A 126 22.40 -7.21 6.52
CA THR A 126 23.81 -7.62 6.55
C THR A 126 24.55 -7.17 7.80
N LEU A 127 23.89 -6.44 8.70
CA LEU A 127 24.47 -6.06 9.99
C LEU A 127 24.75 -7.29 10.86
N SER A 128 25.89 -7.27 11.55
CA SER A 128 26.12 -8.21 12.65
C SER A 128 25.12 -7.94 13.79
N GLY A 129 24.80 -8.96 14.60
CA GLY A 129 23.88 -8.81 15.75
C GLY A 129 24.32 -7.69 16.71
N GLY A 130 25.63 -7.53 16.91
CA GLY A 130 26.19 -6.46 17.73
C GLY A 130 26.05 -5.05 17.12
N GLU A 131 26.07 -4.92 15.80
CA GLU A 131 25.83 -3.64 15.11
C GLU A 131 24.35 -3.28 15.11
N PHE A 132 23.49 -4.27 14.82
CA PHE A 132 22.04 -4.11 14.86
C PHE A 132 21.58 -3.56 16.22
N ASN A 133 22.05 -4.14 17.33
CA ASN A 133 21.65 -3.69 18.66
C ASN A 133 22.18 -2.30 19.01
N ARG A 134 23.39 -1.93 18.54
CA ARG A 134 23.88 -0.55 18.70
C ARG A 134 23.02 0.45 17.92
N VAL A 135 22.61 0.12 16.68
CA VAL A 135 21.70 0.96 15.89
C VAL A 135 20.33 1.07 16.56
N ARG A 136 19.78 -0.06 17.03
CA ARG A 136 18.53 -0.11 17.78
C ARG A 136 18.58 0.76 19.03
N LEU A 137 19.66 0.69 19.81
CA LEU A 137 19.84 1.52 21.01
C LEU A 137 19.82 3.01 20.66
N ALA A 138 20.58 3.42 19.62
CA ALA A 138 20.57 4.81 19.17
C ALA A 138 19.17 5.28 18.75
N LEU A 139 18.43 4.45 18.01
CA LEU A 139 17.04 4.73 17.63
C LEU A 139 16.13 4.88 18.84
N MET A 140 16.26 4.00 19.84
CA MET A 140 15.46 4.07 21.06
C MET A 140 15.77 5.32 21.87
N VAL A 141 17.04 5.71 22.01
CA VAL A 141 17.43 6.93 22.71
C VAL A 141 16.84 8.16 22.01
N VAL A 142 16.93 8.25 20.69
CA VAL A 142 16.33 9.36 19.94
C VAL A 142 14.81 9.36 20.09
N ALA A 143 14.14 8.20 20.03
CA ALA A 143 12.70 8.09 20.23
C ALA A 143 12.24 8.46 21.65
N LEU A 144 13.05 8.15 22.66
CA LEU A 144 12.75 8.39 24.08
C LEU A 144 13.24 9.75 24.59
N SER A 145 14.06 10.48 23.82
CA SER A 145 14.66 11.77 24.21
C SER A 145 13.65 12.88 24.59
N GLY A 146 12.36 12.67 24.35
CA GLY A 146 11.25 13.54 24.79
C GLY A 146 10.38 13.00 25.94
N VAL A 147 10.62 11.78 26.42
CA VAL A 147 9.87 11.14 27.51
C VAL A 147 10.58 11.41 28.83
N ARG A 148 9.89 12.08 29.76
CA ARG A 148 10.49 12.60 31.01
C ARG A 148 10.67 11.57 32.13
N ASP A 149 10.09 10.37 32.00
CA ASP A 149 10.21 9.32 33.02
C ASP A 149 11.27 8.29 32.62
N GLY A 150 12.27 8.13 33.50
CA GLY A 150 13.37 7.19 33.34
C GLY A 150 12.86 5.76 33.21
N GLY A 151 12.89 5.24 31.98
CA GLY A 151 12.57 3.86 31.68
C GLY A 151 13.77 2.94 31.91
N VAL A 152 13.52 1.75 32.43
CA VAL A 152 14.48 0.64 32.41
C VAL A 152 14.38 -0.03 31.04
N LEU A 153 15.47 -0.03 30.28
CA LEU A 153 15.55 -0.75 29.02
C LEU A 153 15.93 -2.21 29.30
N ILE A 154 14.99 -3.14 29.08
CA ILE A 154 15.27 -4.57 29.22
C ILE A 154 15.88 -5.08 27.92
N LEU A 155 17.10 -5.58 28.01
CA LEU A 155 17.81 -6.23 26.93
C LEU A 155 17.33 -7.67 26.74
N ASP A 156 17.33 -8.15 25.50
CA ASP A 156 17.07 -9.54 25.17
C ASP A 156 18.20 -10.47 25.65
N GLU A 157 17.97 -11.79 25.67
CA GLU A 157 18.96 -12.75 26.18
C GLU A 157 20.28 -12.71 25.40
N ILE A 158 20.24 -12.47 24.10
CA ILE A 158 21.42 -12.41 23.24
C ILE A 158 22.22 -11.15 23.56
N GLU A 159 21.53 -10.03 23.79
CA GLU A 159 22.11 -8.76 24.23
C GLU A 159 22.80 -8.87 25.59
N LYS A 160 22.19 -9.58 26.55
CA LYS A 160 22.84 -9.83 27.85
C LYS A 160 24.11 -10.66 27.71
N ILE A 161 24.08 -11.68 26.85
CA ILE A 161 25.25 -12.54 26.60
C ILE A 161 26.39 -11.72 26.00
N ASP A 162 26.10 -10.90 24.97
CA ASP A 162 27.10 -10.09 24.29
C ASP A 162 27.71 -9.03 25.22
N GLU A 163 26.90 -8.41 26.08
CA GLU A 163 27.37 -7.39 27.01
C GLU A 163 28.21 -8.00 28.13
N ILE A 164 27.80 -9.14 28.71
CA ILE A 164 28.61 -9.87 29.68
C ILE A 164 29.93 -10.33 29.04
N ALA A 165 29.90 -10.80 27.80
CA ALA A 165 31.11 -11.20 27.08
C ALA A 165 32.09 -10.02 26.85
N ARG A 166 31.58 -8.81 26.58
CA ARG A 166 32.42 -7.59 26.51
C ARG A 166 32.96 -7.18 27.87
N ILE A 167 32.17 -7.27 28.94
CA ILE A 167 32.64 -6.98 30.30
C ILE A 167 33.81 -7.91 30.67
N ILE A 168 33.76 -9.18 30.26
CA ILE A 168 34.80 -10.18 30.55
C ILE A 168 36.04 -10.00 29.67
N ALA A 169 35.86 -9.75 28.36
CA ALA A 169 36.96 -9.72 27.39
C ALA A 169 37.55 -8.33 27.12
N GLY A 170 36.91 -7.26 27.62
CA GLY A 170 37.26 -5.88 27.31
C GLY A 170 36.83 -5.47 25.89
N GLU A 171 37.65 -4.64 25.22
CA GLU A 171 37.29 -4.05 23.92
C GLU A 171 37.09 -5.07 22.77
N LYS A 172 37.64 -6.30 22.89
CA LYS A 172 37.51 -7.35 21.87
C LYS A 172 36.93 -8.64 22.46
N MET A 173 35.69 -8.94 22.07
CA MET A 173 35.03 -10.23 22.36
C MET A 173 35.83 -11.41 21.79
N ASN A 174 35.96 -12.47 22.57
CA ASN A 174 36.50 -13.76 22.15
C ASN A 174 35.48 -14.89 22.39
N MET A 175 35.67 -16.04 21.72
CA MET A 175 34.75 -17.18 21.84
C MET A 175 34.66 -17.74 23.27
N GLU A 176 35.74 -17.60 24.05
CA GLU A 176 35.79 -18.03 25.45
C GLU A 176 34.85 -17.19 26.33
N ALA A 177 34.88 -15.86 26.20
CA ALA A 177 34.00 -14.95 26.94
C ALA A 177 32.53 -15.12 26.55
N LEU A 178 32.24 -15.39 25.27
CA LEU A 178 30.90 -15.72 24.79
C LEU A 178 30.37 -17.03 25.38
N SER A 179 31.19 -18.08 25.38
CA SER A 179 30.88 -19.38 25.99
C SER A 179 30.60 -19.23 27.49
N PHE A 180 31.41 -18.41 28.16
CA PHE A 180 31.26 -18.16 29.59
C PHE A 180 30.01 -17.33 29.90
N ALA A 181 29.76 -16.26 29.15
CA ALA A 181 28.56 -15.43 29.29
C ALA A 181 27.27 -16.23 29.08
N LYS A 182 27.25 -17.13 28.09
CA LYS A 182 26.14 -18.06 27.86
C LYS A 182 25.89 -18.98 29.05
N LYS A 183 26.95 -19.56 29.62
CA LYS A 183 26.85 -20.41 30.82
C LYS A 183 26.36 -19.68 32.07
N LEU A 184 26.59 -18.37 32.15
CA LEU A 184 26.22 -17.55 33.30
C LEU A 184 24.73 -17.18 33.31
N LEU A 185 24.09 -17.25 32.14
CA LEU A 185 22.70 -16.85 31.92
C LEU A 185 21.77 -18.04 31.65
N SER A 186 22.33 -19.24 31.44
CA SER A 186 21.62 -20.52 31.37
C SER A 186 21.44 -21.15 32.74
#